data_AF-A8I8K4-F1
#
_entry.id   AF-A8I8K4-F1
#
_cell.length_a   1.000
_cell.length_b   1.000
_cell.length_c   1.000
_cell.angle_alpha   90.00
_cell.angle_beta   90.00
_cell.angle_gamma   90.00
#
_symmetry.space_group_name_H-M   'P 1'
#
loop_
_entity.id
_entity.type
_entity.pdbx_description
1 polymer ?
#
loop_
_entity_poly.entity_id
_entity_poly.type
_entity_poly.pdbx_seq_one_letter_code
_entity_poly.pdbx_strand_id
1 'polypeptide(L)'
;MHAISSRNLARRPAPAARRATAHRQVLVRAAGPKVAAEDLLATAKKAAQLGAEIVMAAADKPRNISRKEGTDIVTETDKASEEAVVAAIRAAFPNHAVLGEEGGVLGDVSSDYLWCVDPLDGTVNFAHGYQSFCVSVGVLRHATPVAGCVIEFLGGPKTWTTRTFTAARNQGAFVDGQQIFVSRVKELRDAVVTTEAVYYEDMWPQLTVLQKEFTERCRGVRMSGAAAANMCHLAMGCIDAYWQYNLKPWDVAAGAVILEEAGGRLTTADGLAYSVFDRSLIATNDALYEKVLALTEPQTSRMLQEGVSLSTWCVPKGYRVRSGAQMDR
;
A
#
# COMPACT_ATOMS: atom_id res chain seq x y z
N MET A 1 12.17 -26.29 -75.60
CA MET A 1 10.80 -26.33 -75.04
C MET A 1 10.91 -26.62 -73.56
N HIS A 2 10.60 -25.65 -72.70
CA HIS A 2 9.87 -25.83 -71.44
C HIS A 2 9.74 -24.46 -70.74
N ALA A 3 8.49 -24.10 -70.45
CA ALA A 3 8.06 -22.87 -69.82
C ALA A 3 7.98 -23.02 -68.30
N ILE A 4 8.35 -21.97 -67.54
CA ILE A 4 7.98 -21.77 -66.13
C ILE A 4 7.86 -20.24 -65.92
N SER A 5 6.66 -19.68 -66.00
CA SER A 5 5.72 -19.42 -64.89
C SER A 5 6.15 -18.26 -63.97
N SER A 6 5.58 -17.10 -64.29
CA SER A 6 5.56 -15.85 -63.51
C SER A 6 4.66 -15.97 -62.28
N ARG A 7 5.18 -15.61 -61.10
CA ARG A 7 4.36 -15.28 -59.91
C ARG A 7 4.70 -13.89 -59.38
N ASN A 8 3.63 -13.11 -59.24
CA ASN A 8 3.55 -11.74 -58.76
C ASN A 8 4.18 -11.54 -57.37
N LEU A 9 5.06 -10.54 -57.26
CA LEU A 9 5.39 -9.90 -55.98
C LEU A 9 4.31 -8.88 -55.63
N ALA A 10 3.44 -9.21 -54.67
CA ALA A 10 2.50 -8.28 -54.08
C ALA A 10 3.24 -7.31 -53.14
N ARG A 11 3.08 -6.00 -53.40
CA ARG A 11 3.57 -4.89 -52.56
C ARG A 11 2.80 -4.86 -51.23
N ARG A 12 3.51 -4.81 -50.08
CA ARG A 12 2.92 -4.54 -48.76
C ARG A 12 2.54 -3.05 -48.63
N PRO A 13 1.39 -2.69 -48.05
CA PRO A 13 1.06 -1.30 -47.80
C PRO A 13 1.75 -0.77 -46.54
N ALA A 14 2.07 0.53 -46.54
CA ALA A 14 2.66 1.28 -45.42
C ALA A 14 1.67 1.41 -44.22
N PRO A 15 2.16 1.60 -42.98
CA PRO A 15 1.29 1.69 -41.81
C PRO A 15 0.52 3.03 -41.80
N ALA A 16 -0.78 2.93 -41.50
CA ALA A 16 -1.68 4.07 -41.40
C ALA A 16 -1.36 4.95 -40.17
N ALA A 17 -1.25 6.26 -40.39
CA ALA A 17 -1.08 7.26 -39.33
C ALA A 17 -2.31 7.26 -38.39
N ARG A 18 -2.07 7.07 -37.08
CA ARG A 18 -3.09 7.22 -36.04
C ARG A 18 -3.51 8.68 -35.94
N ARG A 19 -4.79 8.96 -36.21
CA ARG A 19 -5.43 10.27 -35.97
C ARG A 19 -5.45 10.57 -34.48
N ALA A 20 -4.90 11.73 -34.10
CA ALA A 20 -5.06 12.30 -32.77
C ALA A 20 -6.53 12.66 -32.54
N THR A 21 -7.15 12.06 -31.52
CA THR A 21 -8.49 12.42 -31.04
C THR A 21 -8.39 13.68 -30.17
N ALA A 22 -9.12 14.72 -30.56
CA ALA A 22 -9.20 15.98 -29.84
C ALA A 22 -9.82 15.78 -28.44
N HIS A 23 -9.11 16.25 -27.41
CA HIS A 23 -9.58 16.24 -26.03
C HIS A 23 -10.67 17.28 -25.83
N ARG A 24 -11.87 16.82 -25.47
CA ARG A 24 -12.97 17.66 -24.97
C ARG A 24 -12.57 18.21 -23.60
N GLN A 25 -12.29 19.51 -23.51
CA GLN A 25 -12.05 20.19 -22.24
C GLN A 25 -13.32 20.10 -21.38
N VAL A 26 -13.28 19.25 -20.36
CA VAL A 26 -14.25 19.26 -19.27
C VAL A 26 -13.80 20.39 -18.33
N LEU A 27 -14.66 21.39 -18.13
CA LEU A 27 -14.46 22.46 -17.15
C LEU A 27 -14.24 21.84 -15.76
N VAL A 28 -12.99 21.86 -15.30
CA VAL A 28 -12.62 21.50 -13.93
C VAL A 28 -13.08 22.64 -13.03
N ARG A 29 -14.07 22.37 -12.17
CA ARG A 29 -14.43 23.25 -11.04
C ARG A 29 -13.16 23.54 -10.25
N ALA A 30 -12.89 24.83 -9.99
CA ALA A 30 -11.70 25.28 -9.26
C ALA A 30 -11.52 24.47 -7.97
N ALA A 31 -10.39 23.77 -7.87
CA ALA A 31 -9.98 23.07 -6.66
C ALA A 31 -9.90 24.08 -5.50
N GLY A 32 -10.35 23.67 -4.30
CA GLY A 32 -10.15 24.46 -3.09
C GLY A 32 -8.66 24.73 -2.84
N PRO A 33 -8.31 25.65 -1.91
CA PRO A 33 -6.92 25.92 -1.57
C PRO A 33 -6.21 24.62 -1.14
N LYS A 34 -5.00 24.42 -1.65
CA LYS A 34 -4.15 23.28 -1.28
C LYS A 34 -3.90 23.33 0.23
N VAL A 35 -4.29 22.28 0.94
CA VAL A 35 -4.00 22.09 2.37
C VAL A 35 -2.51 21.81 2.56
N ALA A 36 -1.90 22.42 3.58
CA ALA A 36 -0.51 22.23 3.93
C ALA A 36 -0.26 20.77 4.39
N ALA A 37 0.90 20.20 4.05
CA ALA A 37 1.17 18.80 4.37
C ALA A 37 1.35 18.58 5.89
N GLU A 38 1.78 19.63 6.59
CA GLU A 38 1.89 19.73 8.04
C GLU A 38 0.53 19.59 8.73
N ASP A 39 -0.51 20.27 8.22
CA ASP A 39 -1.88 20.22 8.78
C ASP A 39 -2.49 18.82 8.58
N LEU A 40 -2.24 18.23 7.41
CA LEU A 40 -2.63 16.87 7.09
C LEU A 40 -1.95 15.86 8.02
N LEU A 41 -0.63 16.00 8.22
CA LEU A 41 0.13 15.13 9.11
C LEU A 41 -0.29 15.29 10.57
N ALA A 42 -0.50 16.52 11.05
CA ALA A 42 -0.99 16.78 12.39
C ALA A 42 -2.33 16.07 12.66
N THR A 43 -3.22 16.09 11.66
CA THR A 43 -4.51 15.39 11.73
C THR A 43 -4.34 13.88 11.66
N ALA A 44 -3.50 13.35 10.77
CA ALA A 44 -3.19 11.92 10.68
C ALA A 44 -2.67 11.37 12.02
N LYS A 45 -1.73 12.09 12.65
CA LYS A 45 -1.18 11.75 13.96
C LYS A 45 -2.24 11.72 15.04
N LYS A 46 -3.06 12.77 15.12
CA LYS A 46 -4.15 12.86 16.12
C LYS A 46 -5.16 11.74 15.92
N ALA A 47 -5.56 11.47 14.68
CA ALA A 47 -6.54 10.45 14.37
C ALA A 47 -6.00 9.04 14.69
N ALA A 48 -4.78 8.72 14.24
CA ALA A 48 -4.13 7.44 14.55
C ALA A 48 -3.95 7.23 16.05
N GLN A 49 -3.57 8.28 16.81
CA GLN A 49 -3.44 8.22 18.26
C GLN A 49 -4.75 7.85 18.95
N LEU A 50 -5.87 8.45 18.53
CA LEU A 50 -7.19 8.14 19.08
C LEU A 50 -7.62 6.69 18.77
N GLY A 51 -7.37 6.20 17.56
CA GLY A 51 -7.60 4.79 17.23
C GLY A 51 -6.72 3.85 18.07
N ALA A 52 -5.43 4.19 18.21
CA ALA A 52 -4.47 3.39 18.97
C ALA A 52 -4.81 3.34 20.47
N GLU A 53 -5.38 4.39 21.06
CA GLU A 53 -5.86 4.35 22.45
C GLU A 53 -6.96 3.30 22.66
N ILE A 54 -7.87 3.15 21.68
CA ILE A 54 -8.92 2.14 21.70
C ILE A 54 -8.33 0.74 21.57
N VAL A 55 -7.43 0.55 20.59
CA VAL A 55 -6.74 -0.73 20.38
C VAL A 55 -5.92 -1.14 21.62
N MET A 56 -5.19 -0.20 22.23
CA MET A 56 -4.43 -0.44 23.46
C MET A 56 -5.32 -0.88 24.62
N ALA A 57 -6.47 -0.22 24.80
CA ALA A 57 -7.43 -0.59 25.84
C ALA A 57 -8.05 -1.98 25.63
N ALA A 58 -8.00 -2.52 24.41
CA ALA A 58 -8.49 -3.86 24.06
C ALA A 58 -7.39 -4.94 24.04
N ALA A 59 -6.11 -4.57 23.96
CA ALA A 59 -5.00 -5.48 23.67
C ALA A 59 -4.85 -6.67 24.64
N ASP A 60 -5.21 -6.52 25.91
CA ASP A 60 -5.16 -7.58 26.93
C ASP A 60 -6.53 -8.10 27.37
N LYS A 61 -7.62 -7.66 26.74
CA LYS A 61 -8.95 -8.18 27.05
C LYS A 61 -9.10 -9.64 26.58
N PRO A 62 -9.85 -10.49 27.32
CA PRO A 62 -10.15 -11.85 26.88
C PRO A 62 -10.85 -11.89 25.52
N ARG A 63 -10.51 -12.87 24.68
CA ARG A 63 -11.00 -12.97 23.29
C ARG A 63 -11.69 -14.31 23.06
N ASN A 64 -12.76 -14.30 22.26
CA ASN A 64 -13.37 -15.52 21.73
C ASN A 64 -12.91 -15.72 20.29
N ILE A 65 -11.85 -16.51 20.10
CA ILE A 65 -11.31 -16.86 18.78
C ILE A 65 -12.15 -18.00 18.18
N SER A 66 -13.47 -17.85 18.10
CA SER A 66 -14.33 -18.78 17.37
C SER A 66 -14.66 -18.18 16.00
N ARG A 67 -14.37 -18.92 14.93
CA ARG A 67 -14.83 -18.54 13.59
C ARG A 67 -16.37 -18.48 13.61
N LYS A 68 -16.92 -17.27 13.51
CA LYS A 68 -18.25 -16.95 12.96
C LYS A 68 -19.53 -17.13 13.81
N GLU A 69 -19.51 -17.17 15.15
CA GLU A 69 -20.77 -17.07 15.92
C GLU A 69 -20.62 -16.24 17.21
N GLY A 70 -20.69 -14.91 17.08
CA GLY A 70 -20.66 -13.93 18.18
C GLY A 70 -20.01 -12.61 17.75
N THR A 71 -20.33 -11.47 18.40
CA THR A 71 -19.56 -10.24 18.21
C THR A 71 -18.16 -10.45 18.78
N ASP A 72 -17.20 -10.67 17.87
CA ASP A 72 -15.79 -10.81 18.21
C ASP A 72 -15.27 -9.45 18.69
N ILE A 73 -14.56 -9.44 19.82
CA ILE A 73 -13.91 -8.26 20.38
C ILE A 73 -12.98 -7.59 19.37
N VAL A 74 -12.44 -8.39 18.45
CA VAL A 74 -11.68 -7.92 17.29
C VAL A 74 -12.55 -6.97 16.46
N THR A 75 -13.68 -7.46 15.92
CA THR A 75 -14.66 -6.66 15.17
C THR A 75 -15.13 -5.41 15.92
N GLU A 76 -15.36 -5.49 17.23
CA GLU A 76 -15.76 -4.33 18.05
C GLU A 76 -14.63 -3.30 18.19
N THR A 77 -13.39 -3.77 18.34
CA THR A 77 -12.20 -2.92 18.45
C THR A 77 -11.92 -2.22 17.12
N ASP A 78 -11.97 -2.96 16.00
CA ASP A 78 -11.84 -2.43 14.64
C ASP A 78 -12.81 -1.26 14.39
N LYS A 79 -14.11 -1.50 14.64
CA LYS A 79 -15.15 -0.48 14.42
C LYS A 79 -14.99 0.73 15.33
N ALA A 80 -14.73 0.52 16.62
CA ALA A 80 -14.56 1.63 17.57
C ALA A 80 -13.31 2.47 17.23
N SER A 81 -12.22 1.82 16.84
CA SER A 81 -10.99 2.49 16.37
C SER A 81 -11.27 3.32 15.11
N GLU A 82 -11.96 2.75 14.11
CA GLU A 82 -12.30 3.47 12.88
C GLU A 82 -13.21 4.68 13.15
N GLU A 83 -14.24 4.52 13.98
CA GLU A 83 -15.15 5.61 14.35
C GLU A 83 -14.40 6.79 14.96
N ALA A 84 -13.45 6.53 15.87
CA ALA A 84 -12.64 7.58 16.49
C ALA A 84 -11.71 8.29 15.49
N VAL A 85 -11.06 7.51 14.62
CA VAL A 85 -10.18 8.04 13.56
C VAL A 85 -10.99 8.91 12.59
N VAL A 86 -12.12 8.41 12.09
CA VAL A 86 -13.00 9.12 11.15
C VAL A 86 -13.56 10.39 11.77
N ALA A 87 -14.00 10.35 13.04
CA ALA A 87 -14.50 11.52 13.75
C ALA A 87 -13.44 12.63 13.83
N ALA A 88 -12.19 12.27 14.15
CA ALA A 88 -11.09 13.23 14.21
C ALA A 88 -10.78 13.85 12.84
N ILE A 89 -10.76 13.04 11.78
CA ILE A 89 -10.55 13.51 10.40
C ILE A 89 -11.66 14.48 10.00
N ARG A 90 -12.92 14.12 10.22
CA ARG A 90 -14.08 14.95 9.82
C ARG A 90 -14.19 16.26 10.61
N ALA A 91 -13.72 16.27 11.86
CA ALA A 91 -13.66 17.48 12.66
C ALA A 91 -12.66 18.51 12.08
N ALA A 92 -11.52 18.03 11.55
CA ALA A 92 -10.51 18.89 10.94
C ALA A 92 -10.82 19.22 9.47
N PHE A 93 -11.33 18.25 8.71
CA PHE A 93 -11.56 18.34 7.28
C PHE A 93 -12.95 17.79 6.89
N PRO A 94 -14.03 18.54 7.18
CA PRO A 94 -15.41 18.07 6.98
C PRO A 94 -15.77 17.77 5.52
N ASN A 95 -15.01 18.32 4.56
CA ASN A 95 -15.23 18.15 3.12
C ASN A 95 -14.31 17.12 2.47
N HIS A 96 -13.40 16.47 3.21
CA HIS A 96 -12.54 15.43 2.62
C HIS A 96 -13.28 14.09 2.56
N ALA A 97 -12.91 13.24 1.60
CA ALA A 97 -13.40 11.87 1.55
C ALA A 97 -12.59 10.98 2.51
N VAL A 98 -13.23 9.93 3.03
CA VAL A 98 -12.57 8.87 3.80
C VAL A 98 -12.91 7.53 3.17
N LEU A 99 -11.94 6.63 3.09
CA LEU A 99 -12.04 5.23 2.71
C LEU A 99 -11.49 4.41 3.88
N GLY A 100 -12.40 3.87 4.69
CA GLY A 100 -12.09 2.95 5.79
C GLY A 100 -12.27 1.50 5.37
N GLU A 101 -11.58 0.59 6.07
CA GLU A 101 -11.74 -0.85 5.90
C GLU A 101 -13.15 -1.32 6.27
N GLU A 102 -13.67 -0.86 7.41
CA GLU A 102 -14.93 -1.34 8.00
C GLU A 102 -16.14 -0.56 7.46
N GLY A 103 -16.03 0.76 7.40
CA GLY A 103 -17.11 1.69 7.04
C GLY A 103 -17.18 2.04 5.56
N GLY A 104 -16.20 1.63 4.76
CA GLY A 104 -16.14 1.93 3.33
C GLY A 104 -15.95 3.42 3.05
N VAL A 105 -16.72 3.97 2.10
CA VAL A 105 -16.54 5.34 1.61
C VAL A 105 -17.45 6.33 2.32
N LEU A 106 -16.88 7.38 2.90
CA LEU A 106 -17.58 8.48 3.58
C LEU A 106 -17.12 9.84 3.04
N GLY A 107 -17.95 10.87 3.21
CA GLY A 107 -17.62 12.25 2.84
C GLY A 107 -17.78 12.56 1.34
N ASP A 108 -17.16 13.65 0.89
CA ASP A 108 -17.26 14.11 -0.50
C ASP A 108 -16.17 13.50 -1.38
N VAL A 109 -16.51 12.44 -2.12
CA VAL A 109 -15.60 11.76 -3.07
C VAL A 109 -15.08 12.66 -4.20
N SER A 110 -15.67 13.83 -4.42
CA SER A 110 -15.19 14.82 -5.40
C SER A 110 -14.02 15.67 -4.90
N SER A 111 -13.73 15.59 -3.58
CA SER A 111 -12.55 16.13 -2.93
C SER A 111 -11.27 15.68 -3.62
N ASP A 112 -10.27 16.57 -3.63
CA ASP A 112 -8.93 16.21 -4.07
C ASP A 112 -8.22 15.27 -3.08
N TYR A 113 -8.70 15.24 -1.84
CA TYR A 113 -8.15 14.48 -0.73
C TYR A 113 -9.03 13.28 -0.36
N LEU A 114 -8.38 12.13 -0.22
CA LEU A 114 -8.96 10.89 0.29
C LEU A 114 -8.10 10.38 1.45
N TRP A 115 -8.70 10.30 2.63
CA TRP A 115 -8.08 9.63 3.78
C TRP A 115 -8.32 8.14 3.67
N CYS A 116 -7.27 7.34 3.82
CA CYS A 116 -7.34 5.89 3.86
C CYS A 116 -7.04 5.43 5.28
N VAL A 117 -7.95 4.68 5.88
CA VAL A 117 -7.92 4.30 7.29
C VAL A 117 -7.97 2.78 7.39
N ASP A 118 -6.92 2.23 7.98
CA ASP A 118 -6.93 0.86 8.50
C ASP A 118 -6.90 0.96 10.04
N PRO A 119 -8.03 0.64 10.69
CA PRO A 119 -8.16 0.80 12.13
C PRO A 119 -7.39 -0.27 12.92
N LEU A 120 -6.98 -1.38 12.30
CA LEU A 120 -6.24 -2.48 12.91
C LEU A 120 -5.60 -3.42 11.85
N ASP A 121 -4.53 -2.97 11.21
CA ASP A 121 -3.73 -3.79 10.30
C ASP A 121 -3.03 -4.86 11.12
N GLY A 122 -3.17 -6.13 10.71
CA GLY A 122 -2.73 -7.28 11.49
C GLY A 122 -3.77 -7.76 12.50
N THR A 123 -5.05 -7.70 12.15
CA THR A 123 -6.19 -8.25 12.92
C THR A 123 -5.94 -9.66 13.47
N VAL A 124 -5.31 -10.54 12.68
CA VAL A 124 -4.94 -11.90 13.11
C VAL A 124 -3.90 -11.86 14.23
N ASN A 125 -2.89 -11.01 14.12
CA ASN A 125 -1.88 -10.85 15.18
C ASN A 125 -2.52 -10.33 16.46
N PHE A 126 -3.35 -9.29 16.35
CA PHE A 126 -4.11 -8.77 17.48
C PHE A 126 -4.99 -9.86 18.14
N ALA A 127 -5.72 -10.64 17.34
CA ALA A 127 -6.58 -11.72 17.84
C ALA A 127 -5.81 -12.79 18.61
N HIS A 128 -4.57 -13.08 18.20
CA HIS A 128 -3.71 -14.08 18.81
C HIS A 128 -2.76 -13.51 19.88
N GLY A 129 -2.78 -12.20 20.14
CA GLY A 129 -1.80 -11.55 21.02
C GLY A 129 -0.37 -11.64 20.49
N TYR A 130 -0.20 -11.79 19.18
CA TYR A 130 1.10 -11.67 18.52
C TYR A 130 1.38 -10.20 18.23
N GLN A 131 2.64 -9.80 18.28
CA GLN A 131 3.05 -8.42 17.99
C GLN A 131 2.97 -8.09 16.50
N SER A 132 3.30 -6.84 16.14
CA SER A 132 3.29 -6.35 14.76
C SER A 132 1.87 -6.26 14.21
N PHE A 133 1.05 -5.44 14.85
CA PHE A 133 -0.21 -4.91 14.33
C PHE A 133 -0.22 -3.39 14.53
N CYS A 134 -1.03 -2.65 13.79
CA CYS A 134 -0.97 -1.18 13.84
C CYS A 134 -2.29 -0.49 13.49
N VAL A 135 -2.39 0.78 13.87
CA VAL A 135 -3.37 1.72 13.29
C VAL A 135 -2.67 2.50 12.20
N SER A 136 -3.24 2.52 10.99
CA SER A 136 -2.67 3.20 9.82
C SER A 136 -3.64 4.26 9.28
N VAL A 137 -3.16 5.50 9.20
CA VAL A 137 -3.93 6.64 8.69
C VAL A 137 -3.08 7.37 7.65
N GLY A 138 -3.45 7.20 6.38
CA GLY A 138 -2.82 7.86 5.24
C GLY A 138 -3.76 8.86 4.58
N VAL A 139 -3.21 9.87 3.93
CA VAL A 139 -4.00 10.76 3.07
C VAL A 139 -3.38 10.85 1.69
N LEU A 140 -4.25 10.67 0.70
CA LEU A 140 -3.94 10.83 -0.71
C LEU A 140 -4.40 12.21 -1.18
N ARG A 141 -3.66 12.80 -2.10
CA ARG A 141 -4.14 13.89 -2.96
C ARG A 141 -4.10 13.42 -4.41
N HIS A 142 -5.24 13.29 -5.07
CA HIS A 142 -5.36 12.75 -6.43
C HIS A 142 -4.69 11.39 -6.63
N ALA A 143 -4.84 10.49 -5.65
CA ALA A 143 -4.20 9.17 -5.56
C ALA A 143 -2.68 9.16 -5.25
N THR A 144 -2.06 10.32 -5.01
CA THR A 144 -0.67 10.40 -4.52
C THR A 144 -0.65 10.49 -3.00
N PRO A 145 0.04 9.61 -2.26
CA PRO A 145 0.25 9.75 -0.82
C PRO A 145 0.93 11.09 -0.47
N VAL A 146 0.38 11.86 0.46
CA VAL A 146 0.93 13.18 0.84
C VAL A 146 1.25 13.35 2.32
N ALA A 147 0.61 12.58 3.21
CA ALA A 147 0.97 12.49 4.62
C ALA A 147 0.42 11.19 5.21
N GLY A 148 1.06 10.69 6.27
CA GLY A 148 0.68 9.42 6.89
C GLY A 148 1.23 9.26 8.30
N CYS A 149 0.48 8.50 9.11
CA CYS A 149 0.87 8.07 10.45
C CYS A 149 0.55 6.58 10.62
N VAL A 150 1.50 5.82 11.14
CA VAL A 150 1.33 4.41 11.52
C VAL A 150 1.75 4.26 12.98
N ILE A 151 0.85 3.78 13.84
CA ILE A 151 1.15 3.47 15.24
C ILE A 151 1.17 1.97 15.41
N GLU A 152 2.37 1.40 15.53
CA GLU A 152 2.58 -0.03 15.65
C GLU A 152 2.66 -0.48 17.11
N PHE A 153 2.06 -1.63 17.39
CA PHE A 153 2.08 -2.30 18.67
C PHE A 153 3.12 -3.43 18.69
N LEU A 154 3.96 -3.42 19.72
CA LEU A 154 5.09 -4.33 19.91
C LEU A 154 5.00 -5.04 21.27
N GLY A 155 5.70 -6.16 21.40
CA GLY A 155 5.79 -6.93 22.65
C GLY A 155 4.85 -8.15 22.64
N GLY A 156 3.91 -8.18 23.57
CA GLY A 156 2.99 -9.30 23.74
C GLY A 156 2.05 -9.05 24.92
N PRO A 157 1.18 -10.02 25.25
CA PRO A 157 0.19 -9.87 26.30
C PRO A 157 0.83 -9.34 27.59
N LYS A 158 0.25 -8.29 28.18
CA LYS A 158 0.71 -7.59 29.39
C LYS A 158 2.01 -6.77 29.24
N THR A 159 2.57 -6.66 28.04
CA THR A 159 3.85 -5.98 27.77
C THR A 159 3.80 -5.08 26.54
N TRP A 160 2.59 -4.69 26.12
CA TRP A 160 2.38 -3.88 24.93
C TRP A 160 3.05 -2.51 25.05
N THR A 161 3.77 -2.14 24.00
CA THR A 161 4.31 -0.79 23.79
C THR A 161 3.98 -0.35 22.36
N THR A 162 4.09 0.94 22.08
CA THR A 162 3.86 1.48 20.75
C THR A 162 5.08 2.23 20.23
N ARG A 163 5.19 2.29 18.91
CA ARG A 163 6.08 3.22 18.19
C ARG A 163 5.30 3.89 17.07
N THR A 164 5.61 5.15 16.81
CA THR A 164 4.86 6.01 15.89
C THR A 164 5.71 6.40 14.70
N PHE A 165 5.32 5.95 13.51
CA PHE A 165 5.92 6.36 12.24
C PHE A 165 5.11 7.48 11.60
N THR A 166 5.81 8.49 11.08
CA THR A 166 5.17 9.67 10.48
C THR A 166 5.95 10.15 9.28
N ALA A 167 5.25 10.65 8.28
CA ALA A 167 5.84 11.36 7.16
C ALA A 167 4.84 12.30 6.50
N ALA A 168 5.36 13.37 5.93
CA ALA A 168 4.65 14.28 5.05
C ALA A 168 5.53 14.57 3.84
N ARG A 169 4.92 14.83 2.69
CA ARG A 169 5.66 15.00 1.44
C ARG A 169 6.72 16.10 1.56
N ASN A 170 7.96 15.77 1.20
CA ASN A 170 9.15 16.61 1.28
C ASN A 170 9.54 17.07 2.70
N GLN A 171 9.15 16.33 3.72
CA GLN A 171 9.51 16.62 5.12
C GLN A 171 10.34 15.51 5.77
N GLY A 172 10.56 14.39 5.07
CA GLY A 172 11.24 13.22 5.62
C GLY A 172 10.30 12.30 6.41
N ALA A 173 10.83 11.12 6.74
CA ALA A 173 10.16 10.12 7.55
C ALA A 173 10.77 10.05 8.95
N PHE A 174 9.94 9.78 9.95
CA PHE A 174 10.34 9.74 11.36
C PHE A 174 9.72 8.57 12.09
N VAL A 175 10.44 7.99 13.05
CA VAL A 175 9.92 7.09 14.09
C VAL A 175 10.11 7.76 15.45
N ASP A 176 9.03 7.97 16.20
CA ASP A 176 9.04 8.64 17.51
C ASP A 176 9.80 10.00 17.49
N GLY A 177 9.67 10.73 16.37
CA GLY A 177 10.33 12.02 16.15
C GLY A 177 11.80 11.94 15.71
N GLN A 178 12.38 10.75 15.60
CA GLN A 178 13.74 10.54 15.07
C GLN A 178 13.68 10.24 13.57
N GLN A 179 14.49 10.93 12.78
CA GLN A 179 14.50 10.76 11.32
C GLN A 179 15.02 9.36 10.94
N ILE A 180 14.40 8.74 9.95
CA ILE A 180 14.74 7.39 9.47
C ILE A 180 15.05 7.37 7.97
N PHE A 181 15.78 6.33 7.56
CA PHE A 181 16.14 6.07 6.18
C PHE A 181 16.12 4.57 5.91
N VAL A 182 15.79 4.20 4.67
CA VAL A 182 15.95 2.82 4.22
C VAL A 182 17.41 2.36 4.34
N SER A 183 17.61 1.04 4.38
CA SER A 183 18.95 0.46 4.43
C SER A 183 19.77 0.74 3.16
N ARG A 184 21.07 0.42 3.18
CA ARG A 184 21.95 0.50 2.01
C ARG A 184 22.36 -0.87 1.46
N VAL A 185 21.66 -1.93 1.85
CA VAL A 185 21.94 -3.30 1.39
C VAL A 185 21.76 -3.37 -0.13
N LYS A 186 22.75 -3.91 -0.84
CA LYS A 186 22.76 -3.95 -2.31
C LYS A 186 22.60 -5.35 -2.89
N GLU A 187 22.82 -6.40 -2.09
CA GLU A 187 22.83 -7.78 -2.55
C GLU A 187 21.75 -8.58 -1.85
N LEU A 188 21.00 -9.40 -2.61
CA LEU A 188 19.90 -10.21 -2.05
C LEU A 188 20.37 -11.10 -0.90
N ARG A 189 21.56 -11.72 -1.03
CA ARG A 189 22.11 -12.63 0.00
C ARG A 189 22.30 -12.00 1.37
N ASP A 190 22.39 -10.66 1.42
CA ASP A 190 22.56 -9.88 2.65
C ASP A 190 21.22 -9.29 3.13
N ALA A 191 20.16 -9.38 2.31
CA ALA A 191 18.88 -8.75 2.52
C ALA A 191 17.92 -9.59 3.38
N VAL A 192 17.17 -8.91 4.25
CA VAL A 192 15.96 -9.41 4.90
C VAL A 192 14.75 -8.93 4.11
N VAL A 193 13.91 -9.87 3.68
CA VAL A 193 12.71 -9.59 2.88
C VAL A 193 11.46 -9.95 3.66
N THR A 194 10.43 -9.12 3.60
CA THR A 194 9.09 -9.44 4.10
C THR A 194 8.12 -9.76 2.97
N THR A 195 7.14 -10.59 3.27
CA THR A 195 5.96 -10.90 2.45
C THR A 195 4.92 -11.56 3.36
N GLU A 196 3.72 -11.89 2.89
CA GLU A 196 2.73 -12.59 3.70
C GLU A 196 2.18 -13.84 2.99
N ALA A 197 2.01 -14.93 3.75
CA ALA A 197 1.43 -16.17 3.24
C ALA A 197 -0.10 -16.09 3.20
N VAL A 198 -0.63 -15.45 2.16
CA VAL A 198 -2.08 -15.41 1.93
C VAL A 198 -2.44 -16.36 0.79
N TYR A 199 -3.38 -17.27 1.05
CA TYR A 199 -3.84 -18.22 0.04
C TYR A 199 -4.85 -17.55 -0.90
N TYR A 200 -4.45 -17.39 -2.16
CA TYR A 200 -5.33 -17.04 -3.25
C TYR A 200 -5.21 -18.13 -4.32
N GLU A 201 -6.29 -18.88 -4.56
CA GLU A 201 -6.27 -20.10 -5.39
C GLU A 201 -5.64 -19.86 -6.77
N ASP A 202 -5.93 -18.71 -7.39
CA ASP A 202 -5.47 -18.31 -8.73
C ASP A 202 -4.02 -17.78 -8.77
N MET A 203 -3.44 -17.38 -7.64
CA MET A 203 -2.06 -16.87 -7.56
C MET A 203 -1.10 -17.80 -6.82
N TRP A 204 -1.62 -18.76 -6.06
CA TRP A 204 -0.84 -19.63 -5.18
C TRP A 204 0.35 -20.33 -5.85
N PRO A 205 0.24 -20.85 -7.09
CA PRO A 205 1.37 -21.48 -7.75
C PRO A 205 2.58 -20.54 -7.93
N GLN A 206 2.35 -19.31 -8.39
CA GLN A 206 3.41 -18.33 -8.63
C GLN A 206 3.90 -17.69 -7.33
N LEU A 207 3.03 -17.47 -6.34
CA LEU A 207 3.42 -17.00 -5.00
C LEU A 207 4.36 -18.00 -4.31
N THR A 208 4.10 -19.31 -4.47
CA THR A 208 4.97 -20.36 -3.93
C THR A 208 6.36 -20.36 -4.58
N VAL A 209 6.42 -20.11 -5.89
CA VAL A 209 7.70 -19.94 -6.60
C VAL A 209 8.46 -18.72 -6.09
N LEU A 210 7.79 -17.57 -5.92
CA LEU A 210 8.42 -16.37 -5.36
C LEU A 210 8.96 -16.64 -3.95
N GLN A 211 8.16 -17.25 -3.09
CA GLN A 211 8.57 -17.60 -1.73
C GLN A 211 9.85 -18.44 -1.74
N LYS A 212 9.94 -19.45 -2.62
CA LYS A 212 11.15 -20.26 -2.80
C LYS A 212 12.33 -19.41 -3.26
N GLU A 213 12.18 -18.60 -4.31
CA GLU A 213 13.27 -17.78 -4.87
C GLU A 213 13.84 -16.80 -3.83
N PHE A 214 12.99 -16.13 -3.06
CA PHE A 214 13.45 -15.23 -1.99
C PHE A 214 14.11 -16.01 -0.85
N THR A 215 13.57 -17.17 -0.46
CA THR A 215 14.15 -18.01 0.60
C THR A 215 15.54 -18.53 0.22
N GLU A 216 15.78 -18.87 -1.04
CA GLU A 216 17.08 -19.36 -1.52
C GLU A 216 18.12 -18.26 -1.68
N ARG A 217 17.69 -17.03 -1.98
CA ARG A 217 18.59 -15.93 -2.38
C ARG A 217 18.82 -14.91 -1.28
N CYS A 218 17.97 -14.84 -0.26
CA CYS A 218 18.02 -13.81 0.78
C CYS A 218 18.56 -14.30 2.11
N ARG A 219 19.03 -13.36 2.95
CA ARG A 219 19.49 -13.66 4.32
C ARG A 219 18.37 -14.24 5.18
N GLY A 220 17.14 -13.81 4.93
CA GLY A 220 15.96 -14.39 5.53
C GLY A 220 14.68 -13.76 5.00
N VAL A 221 13.60 -14.54 5.06
CA VAL A 221 12.24 -14.08 4.79
C VAL A 221 11.48 -13.97 6.11
N ARG A 222 10.59 -12.98 6.22
CA ARG A 222 9.69 -12.77 7.37
C ARG A 222 8.25 -12.62 6.87
N MET A 223 7.32 -13.10 7.67
CA MET A 223 5.87 -12.93 7.51
C MET A 223 5.38 -12.36 8.84
N SER A 224 5.24 -11.04 8.91
CA SER A 224 5.00 -10.33 10.17
C SER A 224 3.51 -10.16 10.44
N GLY A 225 2.68 -10.23 9.40
CA GLY A 225 1.21 -10.20 9.48
C GLY A 225 0.56 -8.82 9.39
N ALA A 226 1.33 -7.74 9.18
CA ALA A 226 0.79 -6.37 9.03
C ALA A 226 1.51 -5.59 7.92
N ALA A 227 0.77 -5.17 6.89
CA ALA A 227 1.31 -4.57 5.68
C ALA A 227 1.89 -3.16 5.92
N ALA A 228 1.17 -2.29 6.62
CA ALA A 228 1.60 -0.93 6.94
C ALA A 228 2.83 -0.96 7.86
N ALA A 229 2.86 -1.88 8.83
CA ALA A 229 4.02 -2.10 9.68
C ALA A 229 5.25 -2.57 8.88
N ASN A 230 5.08 -3.52 7.96
CA ASN A 230 6.16 -3.98 7.06
C ASN A 230 6.78 -2.82 6.26
N MET A 231 5.95 -1.92 5.70
CA MET A 231 6.47 -0.74 4.98
C MET A 231 7.25 0.21 5.92
N CYS A 232 6.80 0.37 7.16
CA CYS A 232 7.52 1.17 8.16
C CYS A 232 8.84 0.55 8.60
N HIS A 233 8.90 -0.79 8.71
CA HIS A 233 10.14 -1.52 9.00
C HIS A 233 11.17 -1.32 7.88
N LEU A 234 10.71 -1.31 6.62
CA LEU A 234 11.55 -1.01 5.47
C LEU A 234 12.05 0.44 5.52
N ALA A 235 11.16 1.39 5.82
CA ALA A 235 11.48 2.81 5.95
C ALA A 235 12.51 3.09 7.05
N MET A 236 12.53 2.30 8.13
CA MET A 236 13.56 2.40 9.18
C MET A 236 14.80 1.54 8.94
N GLY A 237 14.87 0.85 7.80
CA GLY A 237 16.04 0.10 7.36
C GLY A 237 16.34 -1.18 8.14
N CYS A 238 15.36 -1.73 8.89
CA CYS A 238 15.53 -3.02 9.57
C CYS A 238 15.13 -4.23 8.71
N ILE A 239 14.46 -3.96 7.58
CA ILE A 239 14.29 -4.88 6.45
C ILE A 239 14.68 -4.15 5.16
N ASP A 240 14.85 -4.89 4.06
CA ASP A 240 15.48 -4.35 2.84
C ASP A 240 14.56 -4.40 1.60
N ALA A 241 13.55 -5.27 1.61
CA ALA A 241 12.48 -5.30 0.63
C ALA A 241 11.19 -5.90 1.20
N TYR A 242 10.05 -5.54 0.60
CA TYR A 242 8.74 -6.08 0.87
C TYR A 242 8.02 -6.34 -0.45
N TRP A 243 7.35 -7.48 -0.59
CA TRP A 243 6.51 -7.76 -1.76
C TRP A 243 5.21 -8.40 -1.32
N GLN A 244 4.11 -7.97 -1.94
CA GLN A 244 2.78 -8.48 -1.61
C GLN A 244 1.77 -8.26 -2.73
N TYR A 245 0.75 -9.11 -2.76
CA TYR A 245 -0.39 -9.02 -3.66
C TYR A 245 -1.68 -8.80 -2.88
N ASN A 246 -2.67 -8.21 -3.53
CA ASN A 246 -4.00 -7.93 -2.98
C ASN A 246 -4.01 -7.09 -1.70
N LEU A 247 -3.11 -6.10 -1.61
CA LEU A 247 -3.23 -5.05 -0.61
C LEU A 247 -4.33 -4.06 -0.99
N LYS A 248 -4.97 -3.49 0.02
CA LYS A 248 -5.98 -2.45 -0.07
C LYS A 248 -5.34 -1.07 0.09
N PRO A 249 -6.03 0.01 -0.35
CA PRO A 249 -5.50 1.36 -0.19
C PRO A 249 -5.21 1.77 1.26
N TRP A 250 -6.00 1.26 2.22
CA TRP A 250 -5.80 1.54 3.65
C TRP A 250 -4.56 0.85 4.24
N ASP A 251 -4.24 -0.37 3.78
CA ASP A 251 -3.01 -1.10 4.12
C ASP A 251 -1.73 -0.33 3.73
N VAL A 252 -1.78 0.48 2.65
CA VAL A 252 -0.56 1.03 2.02
C VAL A 252 -0.44 2.54 2.09
N ALA A 253 -1.53 3.31 2.18
CA ALA A 253 -1.46 4.77 1.96
C ALA A 253 -0.51 5.49 2.92
N ALA A 254 -0.53 5.14 4.22
CA ALA A 254 0.37 5.72 5.21
C ALA A 254 1.80 5.19 5.03
N GLY A 255 1.96 3.87 4.91
CA GLY A 255 3.26 3.22 4.72
C GLY A 255 3.98 3.68 3.45
N ALA A 256 3.24 4.02 2.39
CA ALA A 256 3.79 4.46 1.12
C ALA A 256 4.51 5.81 1.24
N VAL A 257 3.85 6.84 1.79
CA VAL A 257 4.50 8.15 1.99
C VAL A 257 5.65 8.06 3.00
N ILE A 258 5.52 7.23 4.05
CA ILE A 258 6.59 6.99 5.02
C ILE A 258 7.81 6.38 4.34
N LEU A 259 7.62 5.38 3.49
CA LEU A 259 8.72 4.73 2.79
C LEU A 259 9.39 5.65 1.77
N GLU A 260 8.61 6.35 0.94
CA GLU A 260 9.16 7.25 -0.08
C GLU A 260 9.99 8.37 0.55
N GLU A 261 9.50 8.98 1.64
CA GLU A 261 10.23 10.02 2.37
C GLU A 261 11.47 9.50 3.11
N ALA A 262 11.54 8.20 3.39
CA ALA A 262 12.73 7.52 3.91
C ALA A 262 13.75 7.15 2.79
N GLY A 263 13.43 7.43 1.52
CA GLY A 263 14.27 7.13 0.36
C GLY A 263 14.02 5.76 -0.27
N GLY A 264 12.91 5.10 0.06
CA GLY A 264 12.51 3.84 -0.57
C GLY A 264 11.78 4.03 -1.90
N ARG A 265 11.60 2.91 -2.62
CA ARG A 265 10.93 2.86 -3.92
C ARG A 265 9.74 1.89 -3.89
N LEU A 266 8.64 2.31 -4.52
CA LEU A 266 7.43 1.52 -4.74
C LEU A 266 7.16 1.34 -6.23
N THR A 267 6.90 0.12 -6.68
CA THR A 267 6.35 -0.19 -8.01
C THR A 267 5.33 -1.32 -7.91
N THR A 268 4.57 -1.55 -8.97
CA THR A 268 3.89 -2.85 -9.12
C THR A 268 4.92 -3.97 -9.27
N ALA A 269 4.50 -5.22 -9.07
CA ALA A 269 5.41 -6.37 -9.11
C ALA A 269 5.96 -6.70 -10.52
N ASP A 270 5.34 -6.14 -11.57
CA ASP A 270 5.79 -6.12 -12.96
C ASP A 270 6.50 -4.81 -13.37
N GLY A 271 6.79 -3.92 -12.42
CA GLY A 271 7.66 -2.76 -12.61
C GLY A 271 6.97 -1.49 -13.15
N LEU A 272 5.64 -1.45 -13.20
CA LEU A 272 4.88 -0.25 -13.54
C LEU A 272 4.87 0.75 -12.36
N ALA A 273 4.56 2.01 -12.69
CA ALA A 273 4.38 3.05 -11.69
C ALA A 273 3.24 2.66 -10.73
N TYR A 274 3.52 2.72 -9.43
CA TYR A 274 2.59 2.25 -8.40
C TYR A 274 1.53 3.30 -8.04
N SER A 275 0.32 2.82 -7.82
CA SER A 275 -0.76 3.49 -7.11
C SER A 275 -1.22 2.62 -5.95
N VAL A 276 -1.68 3.25 -4.86
CA VAL A 276 -2.27 2.54 -3.70
C VAL A 276 -3.49 1.68 -4.05
N PHE A 277 -4.05 1.85 -5.24
CA PHE A 277 -5.17 1.04 -5.74
C PHE A 277 -4.72 -0.21 -6.50
N ASP A 278 -3.42 -0.36 -6.80
CA ASP A 278 -2.86 -1.52 -7.50
C ASP A 278 -2.81 -2.73 -6.58
N ARG A 279 -2.97 -3.92 -7.18
CA ARG A 279 -3.07 -5.21 -6.47
C ARG A 279 -1.77 -5.99 -6.42
N SER A 280 -0.68 -5.41 -6.87
CA SER A 280 0.66 -5.97 -6.69
C SER A 280 1.60 -4.86 -6.28
N LEU A 281 2.47 -5.17 -5.33
CA LEU A 281 3.41 -4.22 -4.77
C LEU A 281 4.77 -4.89 -4.61
N ILE A 282 5.82 -4.19 -5.06
CA ILE A 282 7.15 -4.32 -4.51
C ILE A 282 7.59 -2.98 -3.91
N ALA A 283 8.16 -3.06 -2.72
CA ALA A 283 8.72 -1.97 -1.96
C ALA A 283 10.17 -2.31 -1.65
N THR A 284 11.12 -1.42 -1.94
CA THR A 284 12.55 -1.70 -1.75
C THR A 284 13.29 -0.49 -1.19
N ASN A 285 14.49 -0.74 -0.67
CA ASN A 285 15.46 0.30 -0.30
C ASN A 285 16.09 1.04 -1.50
N ASP A 286 15.45 1.02 -2.67
CA ASP A 286 15.94 1.49 -3.99
C ASP A 286 17.12 0.68 -4.55
N ALA A 287 18.16 0.41 -3.75
CA ALA A 287 19.37 -0.30 -4.16
C ALA A 287 19.12 -1.76 -4.58
N LEU A 288 18.09 -2.40 -4.02
CA LEU A 288 17.68 -3.77 -4.37
C LEU A 288 16.65 -3.84 -5.49
N TYR A 289 16.11 -2.71 -5.97
CA TYR A 289 14.96 -2.68 -6.88
C TYR A 289 15.09 -3.64 -8.07
N GLU A 290 16.17 -3.51 -8.86
CA GLU A 290 16.38 -4.34 -10.05
C GLU A 290 16.46 -5.84 -9.73
N LYS A 291 17.05 -6.18 -8.57
CA LYS A 291 17.20 -7.58 -8.15
C LYS A 291 15.88 -8.17 -7.65
N VAL A 292 15.05 -7.39 -6.98
CA VAL A 292 13.70 -7.80 -6.55
C VAL A 292 12.79 -7.94 -7.78
N LEU A 293 12.80 -6.94 -8.68
CA LEU A 293 11.98 -6.95 -9.88
C LEU A 293 12.29 -8.15 -10.78
N ALA A 294 13.57 -8.50 -10.94
CA ALA A 294 13.98 -9.68 -11.70
C ALA A 294 13.43 -11.00 -11.16
N LEU A 295 13.03 -11.04 -9.88
CA LEU A 295 12.35 -12.19 -9.28
C LEU A 295 10.84 -12.09 -9.37
N THR A 296 10.25 -10.89 -9.31
CA THR A 296 8.79 -10.74 -9.26
C THR A 296 8.14 -10.65 -10.63
N GLU A 297 8.74 -9.92 -11.57
CA GLU A 297 8.15 -9.64 -12.89
C GLU A 297 7.79 -10.92 -13.66
N PRO A 298 8.66 -11.95 -13.79
CA PRO A 298 8.31 -13.12 -14.60
C PRO A 298 7.11 -13.89 -14.04
N GLN A 299 6.94 -13.87 -12.72
CA GLN A 299 5.88 -14.56 -11.99
C GLN A 299 4.59 -13.75 -12.07
N THR A 300 4.65 -12.43 -11.94
CA THR A 300 3.50 -11.54 -12.18
C THR A 300 3.01 -11.64 -13.63
N SER A 301 3.93 -11.60 -14.59
CA SER A 301 3.64 -11.78 -16.02
C SER A 301 2.97 -13.13 -16.31
N ARG A 302 3.40 -14.20 -15.64
CA ARG A 302 2.77 -15.52 -15.75
C ARG A 302 1.35 -15.53 -15.15
N MET A 303 1.15 -14.96 -13.97
CA MET A 303 -0.19 -14.83 -13.37
C MET A 303 -1.18 -14.13 -14.34
N LEU A 304 -0.75 -13.03 -14.95
CA LEU A 304 -1.56 -12.29 -15.93
C LEU A 304 -1.89 -13.13 -17.17
N GLN A 305 -0.93 -13.92 -17.69
CA GLN A 305 -1.14 -14.84 -18.82
C GLN A 305 -2.13 -15.97 -18.49
N GLU A 306 -2.14 -16.41 -17.23
CA GLU A 306 -3.05 -17.43 -16.70
C GLU A 306 -4.45 -16.87 -16.35
N GLY A 307 -4.66 -15.56 -16.55
CA GLY A 307 -5.96 -14.91 -16.39
C GLY A 307 -6.22 -14.30 -15.02
N VAL A 308 -5.22 -14.24 -14.13
CA VAL A 308 -5.32 -13.52 -12.86
C VAL A 308 -5.53 -12.03 -13.15
N SER A 309 -6.57 -11.44 -12.56
CA SER A 309 -6.82 -10.01 -12.68
C SER A 309 -6.13 -9.23 -11.56
N LEU A 310 -5.17 -8.38 -11.93
CA LEU A 310 -4.51 -7.41 -11.04
C LEU A 310 -4.98 -5.97 -11.26
N SER A 311 -6.17 -5.80 -11.87
CA SER A 311 -6.76 -4.47 -12.08
C SER A 311 -6.94 -3.72 -10.76
N THR A 312 -6.78 -2.40 -10.78
CA THR A 312 -6.99 -1.53 -9.62
C THR A 312 -8.31 -1.81 -8.90
N TRP A 313 -8.32 -1.74 -7.58
CA TRP A 313 -9.52 -1.97 -6.77
C TRP A 313 -9.67 -0.97 -5.63
N CYS A 314 -10.87 -0.92 -5.04
CA CYS A 314 -11.24 0.02 -3.97
C CYS A 314 -11.08 1.50 -4.36
N VAL A 315 -11.08 1.84 -5.65
CA VAL A 315 -11.16 3.23 -6.12
C VAL A 315 -12.58 3.75 -5.86
N PRO A 316 -12.79 4.76 -5.00
CA PRO A 316 -14.14 5.29 -4.78
C PRO A 316 -14.73 5.83 -6.07
N LYS A 317 -15.99 5.50 -6.35
CA LYS A 317 -16.66 5.95 -7.58
C LYS A 317 -16.73 7.48 -7.60
N GLY A 318 -16.06 8.10 -8.57
CA GLY A 318 -16.00 9.56 -8.72
C GLY A 318 -14.77 10.22 -8.11
N TYR A 319 -13.91 9.47 -7.40
CA TYR A 319 -12.62 9.99 -6.93
C TYR A 319 -11.66 10.22 -8.09
N ARG A 320 -11.01 11.39 -8.09
CA ARG A 320 -10.08 11.77 -9.16
C ARG A 320 -8.73 11.10 -8.97
N VAL A 321 -8.47 10.07 -9.75
CA VAL A 321 -7.14 9.48 -9.91
C VAL A 321 -6.44 10.20 -11.06
N ARG A 322 -5.30 10.86 -10.82
CA ARG A 322 -4.49 11.33 -11.95
C ARG A 322 -3.83 10.12 -12.61
N SER A 323 -4.23 9.80 -13.83
CA SER A 323 -3.53 8.83 -14.66
C SER A 323 -2.10 9.31 -14.90
N GLY A 324 -1.11 8.56 -14.41
CA GLY A 324 0.29 8.63 -14.81
C GLY A 324 0.86 10.05 -14.98
N ALA A 325 1.20 10.71 -13.88
CA ALA A 325 2.23 11.72 -13.90
C ALA A 325 3.24 11.33 -12.84
N GLN A 326 4.43 10.98 -13.32
CA GLN A 326 5.64 10.84 -12.53
C GLN A 326 5.67 11.92 -11.46
N MET A 327 6.05 11.53 -10.24
CA MET A 327 6.55 12.50 -9.29
C MET A 327 7.75 13.17 -9.96
N ASP A 328 7.61 14.44 -10.34
CA ASP A 328 8.75 15.24 -10.72
C ASP A 328 9.77 15.11 -9.59
N ARG A 329 10.96 14.63 -9.95
CA ARG A 329 12.10 14.39 -9.06
C ARG A 329 12.57 15.69 -8.43
#